data_AF-A0AA37UK93-F1
#
_entry.id   AF-A0AA37UK93-F1
#
_cell.length_a   1.000
_cell.length_b   1.000
_cell.length_c   1.000
_cell.angle_alpha   90.00
_cell.angle_beta   90.00
_cell.angle_gamma   90.00
#
_symmetry.space_group_name_H-M   'P 1'
#
loop_
_entity.id
_entity.type
_entity.pdbx_description
1 polymer ?
#
loop_
_entity_poly.entity_id
_entity_poly.type
_entity_poly.pdbx_seq_one_letter_code
_entity_poly.pdbx_strand_id
1 'polypeptide(L)'
;MDPETQAWTAGWDYITDLFRLLEYAIFSLHGCKNRKALLAVLYDKPSPMTLLNSLVQLRAIKSPILLGLTEPGDGFQSNRCKYMSVQITCTERLVNIMALLYCQAPVHEVMALAKSFLEEVTKAPLIRFKVASSQIVHQLLGVGHMLRNASGFDNGRYGTEAKRLITFLGDLVGNLEHDIPSAAEVAQRLLALAEITP
;
A
#
# COMPACT_ATOMS: atom_id res chain seq x y z
N MET A 1 -17.94 -25.49 -8.41
CA MET A 1 -17.93 -24.02 -8.52
C MET A 1 -17.09 -23.68 -9.74
N ASP A 2 -17.50 -22.75 -10.59
CA ASP A 2 -16.72 -22.38 -11.79
C ASP A 2 -15.32 -21.84 -11.38
N PRO A 3 -14.25 -22.16 -12.13
CA PRO A 3 -12.88 -21.71 -11.82
C PRO A 3 -12.75 -20.19 -11.68
N GLU A 4 -13.51 -19.40 -12.44
CA GLU A 4 -13.49 -17.93 -12.35
C GLU A 4 -14.10 -17.45 -11.02
N THR A 5 -15.24 -18.02 -10.63
CA THR A 5 -15.91 -17.75 -9.35
C THR A 5 -14.99 -18.12 -8.18
N GLN A 6 -14.27 -19.24 -8.27
CA GLN A 6 -13.28 -19.63 -7.25
C GLN A 6 -12.13 -18.61 -7.16
N ALA A 7 -11.59 -18.16 -8.30
CA ALA A 7 -10.54 -17.15 -8.34
C ALA A 7 -11.00 -15.81 -7.75
N TRP A 8 -12.22 -15.40 -8.09
CA TRP A 8 -12.85 -14.18 -7.61
C TRP A 8 -13.07 -14.21 -6.09
N THR A 9 -13.64 -15.30 -5.56
CA THR A 9 -13.84 -15.45 -4.11
C THR A 9 -12.51 -15.49 -3.37
N ALA A 10 -11.53 -16.27 -3.85
CA ALA A 10 -10.22 -16.34 -3.23
C ALA A 10 -9.51 -14.98 -3.20
N GLY A 11 -9.67 -14.17 -4.24
CA GLY A 11 -9.08 -12.83 -4.29
C GLY A 11 -9.79 -11.85 -3.36
N TRP A 12 -11.12 -11.97 -3.18
CA TRP A 12 -11.86 -11.21 -2.17
C TRP A 12 -11.42 -11.55 -0.75
N ASP A 13 -11.25 -12.83 -0.43
CA ASP A 13 -10.78 -13.25 0.88
C ASP A 13 -9.37 -12.67 1.14
N TYR A 14 -8.47 -12.81 0.16
CA TYR A 14 -7.11 -12.32 0.26
C TYR A 14 -7.02 -10.79 0.42
N ILE A 15 -7.74 -10.02 -0.40
CA ILE A 15 -7.71 -8.56 -0.29
C ILE A 15 -8.32 -8.08 1.03
N THR A 16 -9.35 -8.77 1.53
CA THR A 16 -9.96 -8.47 2.82
C THR A 16 -8.98 -8.71 3.96
N ASP A 17 -8.22 -9.81 3.91
CA ASP A 17 -7.17 -10.10 4.90
C ASP A 17 -6.03 -9.08 4.84
N LEU A 18 -5.65 -8.60 3.65
CA LEU A 18 -4.72 -7.48 3.52
C LEU A 18 -5.25 -6.20 4.18
N PHE A 19 -6.54 -5.87 4.00
CA PHE A 19 -7.14 -4.72 4.67
C PHE A 19 -7.20 -4.87 6.18
N ARG A 20 -7.49 -6.07 6.69
CA ARG A 20 -7.40 -6.37 8.12
C ARG A 20 -5.99 -6.13 8.64
N LEU A 21 -4.97 -6.66 7.97
CA LEU A 21 -3.56 -6.41 8.34
C LEU A 21 -3.20 -4.93 8.30
N LEU A 22 -3.69 -4.18 7.30
CA LEU A 22 -3.51 -2.73 7.21
C LEU A 22 -4.13 -2.03 8.42
N GLU A 23 -5.38 -2.37 8.75
CA GLU A 23 -6.10 -1.85 9.90
C GLU A 23 -5.36 -2.15 11.22
N TYR A 24 -4.91 -3.39 11.40
CA TYR A 24 -4.08 -3.79 12.55
C TYR A 24 -2.78 -2.98 12.65
N ALA A 25 -2.10 -2.75 11.52
CA ALA A 25 -0.88 -1.94 11.48
C ALA A 25 -1.16 -0.46 11.80
N ILE A 26 -2.24 0.12 11.25
CA ILE A 26 -2.67 1.50 11.52
C ILE A 26 -3.00 1.68 13.01
N PHE A 27 -3.80 0.78 13.59
CA PHE A 27 -4.12 0.84 15.02
C PHE A 27 -2.87 0.73 15.89
N SER A 28 -1.93 -0.14 15.52
CA SER A 28 -0.68 -0.33 16.27
C SER A 28 0.25 0.88 16.18
N LEU A 29 0.26 1.59 15.04
CA LEU A 29 1.03 2.82 14.83
C LEU A 29 0.40 4.04 15.53
N HIS A 30 -0.94 4.19 15.47
CA HIS A 30 -1.65 5.28 16.15
C HIS A 30 -1.68 5.13 17.67
N GLY A 31 -1.77 3.90 18.18
CA GLY A 31 -1.61 3.60 19.60
C GLY A 31 -0.26 4.03 20.17
N CYS A 32 0.76 4.20 19.31
CA CYS A 32 2.08 4.70 19.69
C CYS A 32 2.14 6.23 19.85
N LYS A 33 1.19 6.98 19.27
CA LYS A 33 1.19 8.46 19.28
C LYS A 33 0.12 9.07 20.18
N ASN A 34 -1.02 8.42 20.43
CA ASN A 34 -2.13 9.00 21.19
C ASN A 34 -3.00 7.93 21.88
N ARG A 35 -2.79 7.63 23.18
CA ARG A 35 -3.89 7.24 24.09
C ARG A 35 -3.48 7.30 25.56
N LYS A 36 -4.36 7.92 26.36
CA LYS A 36 -4.44 7.80 27.82
C LYS A 36 -4.56 6.32 28.20
N ALA A 37 -3.85 5.92 29.26
CA ALA A 37 -3.55 4.55 29.71
C ALA A 37 -4.74 3.58 29.91
N LEU A 38 -5.99 3.99 29.73
CA LEU A 38 -7.17 3.20 30.14
C LEU A 38 -7.66 2.18 29.10
N LEU A 39 -7.28 2.31 27.81
CA LEU A 39 -7.65 1.37 26.74
C LEU A 39 -6.46 0.52 26.24
N ALA A 40 -5.26 0.75 26.77
CA ALA A 40 -4.07 -0.03 26.43
C ALA A 40 -4.12 -1.48 26.98
N VAL A 41 -5.02 -1.75 27.93
CA VAL A 41 -5.17 -3.04 28.62
C VAL A 41 -6.04 -4.04 27.83
N LEU A 42 -6.85 -3.58 26.87
CA LEU A 42 -7.80 -4.44 26.15
C LEU A 42 -7.28 -4.99 24.81
N TYR A 43 -6.11 -4.53 24.35
CA TYR A 43 -5.48 -5.03 23.12
C TYR A 43 -3.99 -5.22 23.38
N ASP A 44 -3.57 -6.47 23.55
CA ASP A 44 -2.15 -6.82 23.54
C ASP A 44 -1.55 -6.34 22.22
N LYS A 45 -0.63 -5.38 22.30
CA LYS A 45 0.04 -4.84 21.12
C LYS A 45 0.88 -5.97 20.51
N PRO A 46 0.55 -6.46 19.30
CA PRO A 46 1.35 -7.52 18.70
C PRO A 46 2.74 -6.99 18.39
N SER A 47 3.75 -7.84 18.64
CA SER A 47 5.12 -7.50 18.31
C SER A 47 5.24 -7.19 16.81
N PRO A 48 6.16 -6.31 16.39
CA PRO A 48 6.42 -6.08 14.97
C PRO A 48 6.71 -7.37 14.18
N MET A 49 7.34 -8.34 14.84
CA MET A 49 7.59 -9.67 14.29
C MET A 49 6.30 -10.44 14.00
N THR A 50 5.25 -10.29 14.81
CA THR A 50 3.94 -10.91 14.58
C THR A 50 3.30 -10.38 13.32
N LEU A 51 3.34 -9.07 13.06
CA LEU A 51 2.77 -8.47 11.85
C LEU A 51 3.51 -8.96 10.59
N LEU A 52 4.84 -8.99 10.64
CA LEU A 52 5.65 -9.47 9.52
C LEU A 52 5.42 -10.95 9.25
N ASN A 53 5.33 -11.77 10.31
CA ASN A 53 5.02 -13.19 10.20
C ASN A 53 3.63 -13.42 9.59
N SER A 54 2.62 -12.66 10.01
CA SER A 54 1.27 -12.73 9.43
C SER A 54 1.28 -12.36 7.94
N LEU A 55 2.07 -11.36 7.53
CA LEU A 55 2.23 -11.00 6.13
C LEU A 55 2.93 -12.10 5.31
N VAL A 56 3.96 -12.72 5.87
CA VAL A 56 4.66 -13.87 5.25
C VAL A 56 3.72 -15.06 5.12
N GLN A 57 2.95 -15.38 6.16
CA GLN A 57 1.96 -16.46 6.13
C GLN A 57 0.86 -16.18 5.12
N LEU A 58 0.31 -14.96 5.09
CA LEU A 58 -0.72 -14.58 4.14
C LEU A 58 -0.22 -14.75 2.70
N ARG A 59 1.00 -14.31 2.41
CA ARG A 59 1.65 -14.53 1.10
C ARG A 59 1.88 -15.99 0.76
N ALA A 60 2.26 -16.81 1.72
CA ALA A 60 2.44 -18.24 1.52
C ALA A 60 1.11 -18.95 1.21
N ILE A 61 0.00 -18.42 1.73
CA ILE A 61 -1.36 -18.93 1.50
C ILE A 61 -1.98 -18.34 0.21
N LYS A 62 -1.32 -17.35 -0.42
CA LYS A 62 -1.78 -16.75 -1.68
C LYS A 62 -2.01 -17.86 -2.71
N SER A 63 -3.29 -18.09 -3.01
CA SER A 63 -3.70 -19.20 -3.86
C SER A 63 -2.94 -19.17 -5.19
N PRO A 64 -2.42 -20.31 -5.70
CA PRO A 64 -1.81 -20.38 -7.02
C PRO A 64 -2.71 -19.80 -8.12
N ILE A 65 -4.03 -19.86 -7.92
CA ILE A 65 -5.05 -19.27 -8.79
C ILE A 65 -4.89 -17.74 -8.88
N LEU A 66 -4.48 -17.06 -7.80
CA LEU A 66 -4.22 -15.62 -7.79
C LEU A 66 -2.87 -15.25 -8.42
N LEU A 67 -1.89 -16.17 -8.42
CA LEU A 67 -0.61 -15.97 -9.08
C LEU A 67 -0.76 -15.96 -10.61
N GLY A 68 -1.64 -16.82 -11.13
CA GLY A 68 -1.95 -16.91 -12.56
C GLY A 68 -2.66 -15.69 -13.16
N LEU A 69 -3.34 -14.88 -12.34
CA LEU A 69 -4.06 -13.67 -12.80
C LEU A 69 -3.14 -12.55 -13.33
N THR A 70 -1.84 -12.67 -13.08
CA THR A 70 -0.82 -11.68 -13.46
C THR A 70 -0.18 -11.97 -14.82
N GLU A 71 -0.42 -13.15 -15.41
CA GLU A 71 0.22 -13.58 -16.66
C GLU A 71 -0.55 -13.11 -17.92
N PRO A 72 0.15 -12.53 -18.92
CA PRO A 72 -0.46 -12.17 -20.19
C PRO A 72 -0.71 -13.44 -21.02
N GLY A 73 -1.90 -14.02 -20.89
CA GLY A 73 -2.27 -15.27 -21.58
C GLY A 73 -3.23 -16.17 -20.80
N ASP A 74 -3.54 -15.78 -19.57
CA ASP A 74 -4.52 -16.39 -18.67
C ASP A 74 -5.87 -16.72 -19.36
N GLY A 75 -6.33 -17.97 -19.21
CA GLY A 75 -7.64 -18.49 -19.66
C GLY A 75 -8.86 -17.82 -19.02
N PHE A 76 -8.67 -16.96 -18.02
CA PHE A 76 -9.70 -16.09 -17.45
C PHE A 76 -9.88 -14.85 -18.34
N GLN A 77 -10.91 -14.90 -19.20
CA GLN A 77 -11.31 -13.82 -20.09
C GLN A 77 -11.97 -12.64 -19.35
N SER A 78 -12.37 -12.83 -18.09
CA SER A 78 -13.14 -11.84 -17.35
C SER A 78 -12.28 -10.70 -16.80
N ASN A 79 -12.73 -9.48 -17.08
CA ASN A 79 -12.14 -8.26 -16.57
C ASN A 79 -12.11 -8.20 -15.02
N ARG A 80 -12.99 -8.94 -14.33
CA ARG A 80 -13.15 -8.87 -12.87
C ARG A 80 -11.92 -9.33 -12.11
N CYS A 81 -11.41 -10.54 -12.37
CA CYS A 81 -10.25 -11.07 -11.67
C CYS A 81 -8.97 -10.30 -12.01
N LYS A 82 -8.85 -9.84 -13.27
CA LYS A 82 -7.74 -8.97 -13.70
C LYS A 82 -7.72 -7.65 -12.93
N TYR A 83 -8.87 -7.01 -12.72
CA TYR A 83 -8.94 -5.77 -11.94
C TYR A 83 -8.67 -5.99 -10.45
N MET A 84 -9.15 -7.09 -9.87
CA MET A 84 -8.87 -7.45 -8.49
C MET A 84 -7.37 -7.67 -8.23
N SER A 85 -6.65 -8.30 -9.17
CA SER A 85 -5.20 -8.55 -9.04
C SER A 85 -4.40 -7.26 -8.82
N VAL A 86 -4.83 -6.16 -9.44
CA VAL A 86 -4.21 -4.84 -9.29
C VAL A 86 -4.38 -4.32 -7.89
N GLN A 87 -5.62 -4.33 -7.39
CA GLN A 87 -5.93 -3.85 -6.06
C GLN A 87 -5.21 -4.68 -4.99
N ILE A 88 -5.15 -6.01 -5.19
CA ILE A 88 -4.37 -6.91 -4.35
C ILE A 88 -2.89 -6.50 -4.35
N THR A 89 -2.29 -6.31 -5.53
CA THR A 89 -0.87 -5.96 -5.64
C THR A 89 -0.55 -4.64 -4.94
N CYS A 90 -1.36 -3.60 -5.18
CA CYS A 90 -1.17 -2.29 -4.56
C CYS A 90 -1.32 -2.35 -3.04
N THR A 91 -2.35 -3.05 -2.56
CA THR A 91 -2.62 -3.18 -1.13
C THR A 91 -1.54 -4.03 -0.45
N GLU A 92 -1.05 -5.09 -1.09
CA GLU A 92 0.06 -5.90 -0.57
C GLU A 92 1.31 -5.03 -0.41
N ARG A 93 1.69 -4.27 -1.44
CA ARG A 93 2.84 -3.34 -1.39
C ARG A 93 2.70 -2.32 -0.26
N LEU A 94 1.51 -1.75 -0.07
CA LEU A 94 1.23 -0.83 1.03
C LEU A 94 1.43 -1.48 2.41
N VAL A 95 0.87 -2.68 2.61
CA VAL A 95 1.03 -3.42 3.87
C VAL A 95 2.50 -3.72 4.17
N ASN A 96 3.32 -4.02 3.15
CA ASN A 96 4.76 -4.21 3.34
C ASN A 96 5.47 -2.95 3.82
N ILE A 97 5.22 -1.81 3.17
CA ILE A 97 5.83 -0.53 3.56
C ILE A 97 5.43 -0.20 5.01
N MET A 98 4.16 -0.41 5.37
CA MET A 98 3.69 -0.24 6.76
C MET A 98 4.35 -1.19 7.74
N ALA A 99 4.50 -2.46 7.38
CA ALA A 99 5.15 -3.45 8.23
C ALA A 99 6.61 -3.10 8.49
N LEU A 100 7.36 -2.68 7.46
CA LEU A 100 8.74 -2.21 7.61
C LEU A 100 8.83 -1.00 8.54
N LEU A 101 7.94 -0.02 8.36
CA LEU A 101 7.88 1.15 9.24
C LEU A 101 7.54 0.79 10.69
N TYR A 102 6.58 -0.11 10.89
CA TYR A 102 6.20 -0.58 12.22
C TYR A 102 7.34 -1.35 12.90
N CYS A 103 8.10 -2.14 12.13
CA CYS A 103 9.28 -2.86 12.60
C CYS A 103 10.51 -1.98 12.79
N GLN A 104 10.43 -0.67 12.53
CA GLN A 104 11.58 0.23 12.54
C GLN A 104 12.73 -0.29 11.68
N ALA A 105 12.38 -0.92 10.55
CA ALA A 105 13.36 -1.39 9.59
C ALA A 105 14.22 -0.20 9.11
N PRO A 106 15.47 -0.46 8.71
CA PRO A 106 16.35 0.58 8.18
C PRO A 106 15.66 1.41 7.09
N VAL A 107 15.76 2.74 7.17
CA VAL A 107 15.05 3.67 6.25
C VAL A 107 15.35 3.38 4.78
N HIS A 108 16.57 2.90 4.46
CA HIS A 108 16.95 2.52 3.10
C HIS A 108 16.10 1.39 2.51
N GLU A 109 15.64 0.43 3.32
CA GLU A 109 14.77 -0.66 2.87
C GLU A 109 13.38 -0.13 2.53
N VAL A 110 12.86 0.80 3.33
CA VAL A 110 11.58 1.48 3.08
C VAL A 110 11.64 2.28 1.78
N MET A 111 12.72 3.05 1.57
CA MET A 111 12.93 3.84 0.34
C MET A 111 13.06 2.93 -0.88
N ALA A 112 13.83 1.85 -0.79
CA ALA A 112 14.02 0.90 -1.89
C ALA A 112 12.70 0.22 -2.29
N LEU A 113 11.91 -0.23 -1.30
CA LEU A 113 10.62 -0.85 -1.55
C LEU A 113 9.62 0.13 -2.18
N ALA A 114 9.55 1.36 -1.67
CA ALA A 114 8.67 2.39 -2.23
C ALA A 114 9.07 2.77 -3.66
N LYS A 115 10.37 2.88 -3.95
CA LYS A 115 10.87 3.12 -5.29
C LYS A 115 10.45 2.00 -6.25
N SER A 116 10.66 0.73 -5.85
CA SER A 116 10.23 -0.43 -6.64
C SER A 116 8.71 -0.43 -6.88
N PHE A 117 7.92 -0.09 -5.85
CA PHE A 117 6.48 0.06 -5.99
C PHE A 117 6.10 1.15 -6.99
N LEU A 118 6.74 2.33 -6.96
CA LEU A 118 6.48 3.41 -7.92
C LEU A 118 6.86 3.03 -9.36
N GLU A 119 7.96 2.31 -9.54
CA GLU A 119 8.35 1.76 -10.84
C GLU A 119 7.33 0.74 -11.38
N GLU A 120 6.68 -0.04 -10.51
CA GLU A 120 5.59 -0.95 -10.91
C GLU A 120 4.31 -0.19 -11.26
N VAL A 121 3.94 0.79 -10.42
CA VAL A 121 2.74 1.61 -10.60
C VAL A 121 2.82 2.40 -11.91
N THR A 122 3.98 2.98 -12.24
CA THR A 122 4.16 3.76 -13.48
C THR A 122 4.08 2.92 -14.75
N LYS A 123 4.40 1.62 -14.66
CA LYS A 123 4.26 0.67 -15.77
C LYS A 123 2.84 0.08 -15.85
N ALA A 124 1.98 0.35 -14.87
CA ALA A 124 0.63 -0.20 -14.83
C ALA A 124 -0.28 0.50 -15.87
N PRO A 125 -1.06 -0.27 -16.66
CA PRO A 125 -2.05 0.31 -17.58
C PRO A 125 -3.06 1.23 -16.88
N LEU A 126 -3.42 2.36 -17.50
CA LEU A 126 -4.36 3.35 -16.95
C LEU A 126 -5.70 2.75 -16.47
N ILE A 127 -6.21 1.74 -17.18
CA ILE A 127 -7.45 1.04 -16.81
C ILE A 127 -7.41 0.47 -15.38
N ARG A 128 -6.22 0.10 -14.90
CA ARG A 128 -6.00 -0.42 -13.54
C ARG A 128 -6.31 0.64 -12.48
N PHE A 129 -5.94 1.90 -12.73
CA PHE A 129 -6.25 3.02 -11.85
C PHE A 129 -7.73 3.38 -11.90
N LYS A 130 -8.33 3.41 -13.09
CA LYS A 130 -9.76 3.72 -13.27
C LYS A 130 -10.66 2.79 -12.48
N VAL A 131 -10.35 1.48 -12.50
CA VAL A 131 -11.16 0.50 -11.79
C VAL A 131 -10.95 0.56 -10.28
N ALA A 132 -9.74 0.85 -9.83
CA ALA A 132 -9.50 1.08 -8.40
C ALA A 132 -10.04 2.44 -7.91
N SER A 133 -10.27 3.39 -8.82
CA SER A 133 -10.89 4.69 -8.55
C SER A 133 -10.20 5.46 -7.40
N SER A 134 -10.94 6.20 -6.58
CA SER A 134 -10.40 7.02 -5.49
C SER A 134 -9.54 6.23 -4.49
N GLN A 135 -9.78 4.92 -4.34
CA GLN A 135 -9.05 4.07 -3.39
C GLN A 135 -7.55 4.04 -3.69
N ILE A 136 -7.14 3.84 -4.95
CA ILE A 136 -5.71 3.77 -5.29
C ILE A 136 -5.02 5.12 -5.05
N VAL A 137 -5.72 6.21 -5.36
CA VAL A 137 -5.23 7.58 -5.14
C VAL A 137 -4.96 7.83 -3.65
N HIS A 138 -5.89 7.44 -2.77
CA HIS A 138 -5.69 7.58 -1.32
C HIS A 138 -4.63 6.61 -0.76
N GLN A 139 -4.47 5.41 -1.33
CA GLN A 139 -3.37 4.51 -0.97
C GLN A 139 -2.01 5.14 -1.31
N LEU A 140 -1.88 5.76 -2.49
CA LEU A 140 -0.67 6.48 -2.91
C LEU A 140 -0.36 7.69 -1.99
N LEU A 141 -1.40 8.42 -1.54
CA LEU A 141 -1.24 9.44 -0.50
C LEU A 141 -0.69 8.86 0.81
N GLY A 142 -1.19 7.69 1.22
CA GLY A 142 -0.72 6.96 2.38
C GLY A 142 0.78 6.63 2.28
N VAL A 143 1.24 6.18 1.11
CA VAL A 143 2.68 5.95 0.84
C VAL A 143 3.48 7.24 0.98
N GLY A 144 2.97 8.38 0.50
CA GLY A 144 3.63 9.67 0.69
C GLY A 144 3.85 10.02 2.17
N HIS A 145 2.82 9.83 3.01
CA HIS A 145 2.93 10.03 4.46
C HIS A 145 3.93 9.07 5.12
N MET A 146 3.96 7.82 4.67
CA MET A 146 4.90 6.79 5.13
C MET A 146 6.34 7.18 4.81
N LEU A 147 6.63 7.64 3.59
CA LEU A 147 7.96 8.08 3.18
C LEU A 147 8.45 9.29 3.96
N ARG A 148 7.57 10.27 4.17
CA ARG A 148 7.89 11.44 4.99
C ARG A 148 8.24 11.01 6.42
N ASN A 149 7.42 10.17 7.03
CA ASN A 149 7.67 9.65 8.37
C ASN A 149 9.00 8.88 8.43
N ALA A 150 9.26 8.01 7.44
CA ALA A 150 10.51 7.25 7.32
C ALA A 150 11.74 8.16 7.33
N SER A 151 11.70 9.26 6.57
CA SER A 151 12.82 10.18 6.43
C SER A 151 13.24 10.87 7.73
N GLY A 152 12.33 10.97 8.70
CA GLY A 152 12.60 11.56 10.02
C GLY A 152 13.42 10.67 10.95
N PHE A 153 13.52 9.36 10.70
CA PHE A 153 14.20 8.42 11.62
C PHE A 153 15.72 8.37 11.48
N ASP A 154 16.30 8.79 10.34
CA ASP A 154 17.76 8.73 10.07
C ASP A 154 18.39 10.13 10.02
N ASN A 155 18.04 10.99 11.00
CA ASN A 155 18.52 12.37 11.08
C ASN A 155 18.31 13.19 9.79
N GLY A 156 17.26 12.88 9.02
CA GLY A 156 16.97 13.55 7.76
C GLY A 156 17.87 13.15 6.58
N ARG A 157 18.74 12.14 6.71
CA ARG A 157 19.66 11.70 5.62
C ARG A 157 18.92 11.33 4.33
N TYR A 158 17.73 10.74 4.47
CA TYR A 158 16.86 10.38 3.34
C TYR A 158 15.83 11.45 2.99
N GLY A 159 15.90 12.65 3.57
CA GLY A 159 14.94 13.73 3.35
C GLY A 159 14.83 14.12 1.87
N THR A 160 15.96 14.27 1.18
CA THR A 160 15.99 14.58 -0.27
C THR A 160 15.38 13.47 -1.12
N GLU A 161 15.67 12.21 -0.80
CA GLU A 161 15.12 11.08 -1.53
C GLU A 161 13.61 10.93 -1.29
N ALA A 162 13.17 11.04 -0.03
CA ALA A 162 11.76 11.02 0.33
C ALA A 162 11.00 12.16 -0.38
N LYS A 163 11.54 13.39 -0.35
CA LYS A 163 10.98 14.53 -1.09
C LYS A 163 10.81 14.19 -2.57
N ARG A 164 11.85 13.68 -3.23
CA ARG A 164 11.81 13.29 -4.65
C ARG A 164 10.69 12.25 -4.93
N LEU A 165 10.59 11.22 -4.10
CA LEU A 165 9.58 10.16 -4.28
C LEU A 165 8.16 10.67 -4.01
N ILE A 166 7.97 11.57 -3.03
CA ILE A 166 6.66 12.17 -2.72
C ILE A 166 6.23 13.15 -3.82
N THR A 167 7.16 13.96 -4.36
CA THR A 167 6.87 14.82 -5.52
C THR A 167 6.45 13.98 -6.72
N PHE A 168 7.21 12.92 -7.01
CA PHE A 168 6.88 11.99 -8.09
C PHE A 168 5.49 11.35 -7.93
N LEU A 169 5.13 10.97 -6.70
CA LEU A 169 3.78 10.51 -6.36
C LEU A 169 2.72 11.58 -6.66
N GLY A 170 2.99 12.84 -6.29
CA GLY A 170 2.11 13.98 -6.57
C GLY A 170 1.86 14.14 -8.07
N ASP A 171 2.92 14.14 -8.88
CA ASP A 171 2.82 14.29 -10.34
C ASP A 171 2.06 13.11 -10.97
N LEU A 172 2.39 11.89 -10.55
CA LEU A 172 1.72 10.67 -11.01
C LEU A 172 0.22 10.71 -10.73
N VAL A 173 -0.17 11.09 -9.50
CA VAL A 173 -1.57 11.21 -9.12
C VAL A 173 -2.25 12.35 -9.86
N GLY A 174 -1.58 13.49 -10.05
CA GLY A 174 -2.12 14.63 -10.79
C GLY A 174 -2.51 14.26 -12.23
N ASN A 175 -1.72 13.40 -12.87
CA ASN A 175 -2.03 12.88 -14.21
C ASN A 175 -3.31 12.01 -14.27
N LEU A 176 -3.87 11.62 -13.12
CA LEU A 176 -5.12 10.86 -13.02
C LEU A 176 -6.36 11.74 -12.79
N GLU A 177 -6.22 13.06 -12.64
CA GLU A 177 -7.34 13.98 -12.32
C GLU A 177 -8.53 13.87 -13.28
N HIS A 178 -8.26 13.79 -14.58
CA HIS A 178 -9.31 13.68 -15.59
C HIS A 178 -10.13 12.38 -15.49
N ASP A 179 -9.55 11.34 -14.88
CA ASP A 179 -10.16 10.02 -14.77
C ASP A 179 -10.68 9.72 -13.36
N ILE A 180 -10.10 10.35 -12.34
CA ILE A 180 -10.39 10.15 -10.92
C ILE A 180 -10.48 11.54 -10.27
N PRO A 181 -11.68 12.10 -10.04
CA PRO A 181 -11.85 13.47 -9.57
C PRO A 181 -11.13 13.79 -8.24
N SER A 182 -10.97 12.81 -7.35
CA SER A 182 -10.25 12.99 -6.08
C SER A 182 -8.74 13.12 -6.24
N ALA A 183 -8.19 12.83 -7.42
CA ALA A 183 -6.75 12.84 -7.66
C ALA A 183 -6.14 14.24 -7.61
N ALA A 184 -6.87 15.28 -8.04
CA ALA A 184 -6.40 16.66 -7.95
C ALA A 184 -6.06 17.08 -6.52
N GLU A 185 -7.00 16.88 -5.59
CA GLU A 185 -6.80 17.21 -4.17
C GLU A 185 -5.64 16.42 -3.58
N VAL A 186 -5.58 15.12 -3.89
CA VAL A 186 -4.53 14.25 -3.36
C VAL A 186 -3.15 14.58 -3.90
N ALA A 187 -3.04 14.92 -5.19
CA ALA A 187 -1.80 15.38 -5.79
C ALA A 187 -1.29 16.65 -5.11
N GLN A 188 -2.16 17.64 -4.90
CA GLN A 188 -1.81 18.87 -4.17
C GLN A 188 -1.33 18.57 -2.75
N ARG A 189 -2.00 17.65 -2.03
CA ARG A 189 -1.59 17.23 -0.68
C ARG A 189 -0.23 16.54 -0.67
N LEU A 190 0.08 15.72 -1.67
CA LEU A 190 1.40 15.09 -1.84
C LEU A 190 2.48 16.13 -2.11
N LEU A 191 2.24 17.08 -3.02
CA LEU A 191 3.19 18.15 -3.32
C LEU A 191 3.45 19.02 -2.08
N ALA A 192 2.40 19.41 -1.35
CA ALA A 192 2.55 20.12 -0.08
C ALA A 192 3.33 19.28 0.95
N LEU A 193 3.09 17.98 1.01
CA LEU A 193 3.79 17.06 1.91
C LEU A 193 5.29 16.99 1.62
N ALA A 194 5.69 17.08 0.34
CA ALA A 194 7.08 17.06 -0.09
C ALA A 194 7.85 18.34 0.28
N GLU A 195 7.16 19.47 0.41
CA GLU A 195 7.76 20.77 0.75
C GLU A 195 7.94 20.99 2.25
N ILE A 196 7.23 20.25 3.10
CA ILE A 196 7.38 20.38 4.55
C ILE A 196 8.69 19.72 4.99
N THR A 197 9.70 20.53 5.31
CA THR A 197 10.95 20.09 5.94
C THR A 197 10.64 19.36 7.26
N PRO A 198 11.24 18.18 7.52
CA PRO A 198 11.17 17.55 8.84
C PRO A 198 11.88 18.39 9.92
#